data_AF-A0A9W4CSN2-F1
#
_entry.id   AF-A0A9W4CSN2-F1
#
_cell.length_a   1.000
_cell.length_b   1.000
_cell.length_c   1.000
_cell.angle_alpha   90.00
_cell.angle_beta   90.00
_cell.angle_gamma   90.00
#
_symmetry.space_group_name_H-M   'P 1'
#
loop_
_entity.id
_entity.type
_entity.pdbx_description
1 polymer ?
#
loop_
_entity_poly.entity_id
_entity_poly.type
_entity_poly.pdbx_seq_one_letter_code
_entity_poly.pdbx_strand_id
1 'polypeptide(L)'
;MTETTHLKPDAQLDLRGTPCPLNFVRTKLRLEQMQPGSLLEVWLDAGEPIEQVPDSLTMAGYNIEQITDCSDFFSLQIRCPVTVQ
;
A
#
# COMPACT_ATOMS: atom_id res chain seq x y z
N MET A 1 -28.29 4.71 -1.50
CA MET A 1 -27.52 3.95 -0.50
C MET A 1 -26.18 3.67 -1.15
N THR A 2 -25.17 4.51 -0.90
CA THR A 2 -23.83 4.33 -1.47
C THR A 2 -23.13 3.26 -0.65
N GLU A 3 -23.13 2.04 -1.17
CA GLU A 3 -22.41 0.91 -0.61
C GLU A 3 -20.91 1.22 -0.75
N THR A 4 -20.30 1.72 0.33
CA THR A 4 -18.85 1.86 0.41
C THR A 4 -18.30 0.44 0.43
N THR A 5 -17.88 -0.05 -0.73
CA THR A 5 -17.27 -1.37 -0.87
C THR A 5 -16.01 -1.41 -0.01
N HIS A 6 -16.12 -2.00 1.18
CA HIS A 6 -14.97 -2.40 1.98
C HIS A 6 -14.24 -3.50 1.20
N LEU A 7 -13.22 -3.10 0.43
CA LEU A 7 -12.36 -4.05 -0.27
C LEU A 7 -11.54 -4.79 0.80
N LYS A 8 -11.80 -6.08 0.95
CA LYS A 8 -11.00 -6.95 1.83
C LYS A 8 -9.62 -7.13 1.20
N PRO A 9 -8.52 -6.78 1.88
CA PRO A 9 -7.18 -7.03 1.36
C PRO A 9 -6.86 -8.53 1.35
N ASP A 10 -6.11 -8.98 0.35
CA ASP A 10 -5.61 -10.36 0.23
C ASP A 10 -4.40 -10.60 1.13
N ALA A 11 -3.67 -9.53 1.46
CA ALA A 11 -2.55 -9.54 2.39
C ALA A 11 -2.44 -8.22 3.16
N GLN A 12 -1.85 -8.28 4.35
CA GLN A 12 -1.50 -7.12 5.17
C GLN A 12 0.01 -7.10 5.45
N LEU A 13 0.58 -5.90 5.54
CA LEU A 13 1.98 -5.69 5.89
C LEU A 13 2.13 -4.47 6.82
N ASP A 14 2.51 -4.72 8.08
CA ASP A 14 2.78 -3.67 9.04
C ASP A 14 4.23 -3.18 8.92
N LEU A 15 4.40 -1.90 8.59
CA LEU A 15 5.71 -1.24 8.44
C LEU A 15 5.86 -0.04 9.38
N ARG A 16 5.03 0.07 10.41
CA ARG A 16 5.21 1.09 11.46
C ARG A 16 6.56 0.90 12.15
N GLY A 17 7.24 2.00 12.47
CA GLY A 17 8.62 2.05 12.94
C GLY A 17 9.68 1.65 11.90
N THR A 18 9.31 1.36 10.65
CA THR A 18 10.28 1.00 9.60
C THR A 18 10.83 2.26 8.94
N PRO A 19 12.15 2.52 9.00
CA PRO A 19 12.74 3.73 8.45
C PRO A 19 12.73 3.73 6.91
N CYS A 20 12.66 4.91 6.31
CA CYS A 20 12.89 5.10 4.88
C CYS A 20 14.35 4.72 4.50
N PRO A 21 14.60 4.14 3.30
CA PRO A 21 13.62 3.76 2.29
C PRO A 21 13.08 2.31 2.47
N LEU A 22 13.31 1.67 3.63
CA LEU A 22 12.97 0.25 3.81
C LEU A 22 11.46 -0.02 3.74
N ASN A 23 10.62 0.94 4.13
CA ASN A 23 9.17 0.85 4.03
C ASN A 23 8.72 0.66 2.56
N PHE A 24 9.24 1.48 1.64
CA PHE A 24 8.99 1.38 0.21
C PHE A 24 9.54 0.07 -0.35
N VAL A 25 10.81 -0.27 -0.05
CA VAL A 25 11.45 -1.49 -0.56
C VAL A 25 10.67 -2.73 -0.15
N ARG A 26 10.27 -2.85 1.12
CA ARG A 26 9.49 -3.99 1.62
C ARG A 26 8.10 -4.06 1.00
N THR A 27 7.44 -2.91 0.83
CA THR A 27 6.14 -2.84 0.16
C THR A 27 6.24 -3.35 -1.27
N LYS A 28 7.20 -2.84 -2.05
CA LYS A 28 7.42 -3.23 -3.44
C LYS A 28 7.73 -4.72 -3.56
N LEU A 29 8.66 -5.23 -2.76
CA LEU A 29 9.01 -6.67 -2.76
C LEU A 29 7.80 -7.54 -2.42
N ARG A 30 6.91 -7.09 -1.52
CA ARG A 30 5.68 -7.82 -1.20
C ARG A 30 4.72 -7.85 -2.39
N LEU A 31 4.52 -6.71 -3.06
CA LEU A 31 3.67 -6.60 -4.25
C LEU A 31 4.17 -7.48 -5.41
N GLU A 32 5.48 -7.54 -5.62
CA GLU A 32 6.11 -8.40 -6.65
C GLU A 32 5.91 -9.90 -6.40
N GLN A 33 5.66 -10.30 -5.15
CA GLN A 33 5.39 -11.70 -4.76
C GLN A 33 3.90 -12.05 -4.77
N MET A 34 3.02 -11.08 -4.99
CA MET A 34 1.57 -11.26 -4.96
C MET A 34 1.01 -11.56 -6.34
N GLN A 35 -0.19 -12.16 -6.38
CA GLN A 35 -0.84 -12.46 -7.64
C GLN A 35 -1.31 -11.16 -8.33
N PRO A 36 -1.28 -11.09 -9.68
CA PRO A 36 -1.84 -9.96 -10.41
C PRO A 36 -3.30 -9.72 -10.01
N GLY A 37 -3.66 -8.46 -9.76
CA GLY A 37 -5.00 -8.07 -9.29
C GLY A 37 -5.25 -8.24 -7.78
N SER A 38 -4.33 -8.84 -7.02
CA SER A 38 -4.45 -8.89 -5.55
C SER A 38 -4.34 -7.50 -4.91
N LEU A 39 -4.96 -7.34 -3.74
CA LEU A 39 -4.92 -6.13 -2.92
C LEU A 39 -4.00 -6.33 -1.71
N LEU A 40 -2.98 -5.48 -1.58
CA LEU A 40 -2.14 -5.38 -0.39
C LEU A 40 -2.61 -4.21 0.46
N GLU A 41 -2.75 -4.41 1.77
CA GLU A 41 -2.84 -3.33 2.74
C GLU A 41 -1.52 -3.15 3.49
N VAL A 42 -1.03 -1.92 3.60
CA VAL A 42 0.22 -1.57 4.27
C VAL A 42 -0.06 -0.54 5.35
N TRP A 43 0.48 -0.76 6.56
CA TRP A 43 0.37 0.22 7.64
C TRP A 43 1.67 1.00 7.79
N LEU A 44 1.56 2.34 7.80
CA LEU A 44 2.68 3.27 7.84
C LEU A 44 2.50 4.30 8.95
N ASP A 45 3.59 4.77 9.54
CA ASP A 45 3.54 5.90 10.47
C ASP A 45 3.15 7.20 9.74
N ALA A 46 2.63 8.16 10.50
CA ALA A 46 2.44 9.51 10.03
C ALA A 46 3.76 10.21 9.66
N GLY A 47 3.67 11.26 8.84
CA GLY A 47 4.82 12.04 8.37
C GLY A 47 5.43 11.46 7.11
N GLU A 48 6.76 11.39 7.06
CA GLU A 48 7.50 11.04 5.83
C GLU A 48 7.06 9.70 5.19
N PRO A 49 6.78 8.60 5.93
CA PRO A 49 6.38 7.34 5.30
C PRO A 49 5.13 7.44 4.43
N ILE A 50 4.06 8.05 4.93
CA ILE A 50 2.80 8.18 4.18
C ILE A 50 2.89 9.25 3.08
N GLU A 51 3.78 10.23 3.21
CA GLU A 51 4.01 11.22 2.15
C GLU A 51 4.82 10.64 0.99
N GLN A 52 5.83 9.82 1.28
CA GLN A 52 6.80 9.38 0.26
C GLN A 52 6.46 8.04 -0.39
N VAL A 53 5.88 7.09 0.36
CA VAL A 53 5.64 5.73 -0.14
C VAL A 53 4.57 5.68 -1.24
N PRO A 54 3.39 6.34 -1.12
CA PRO A 54 2.38 6.35 -2.18
C PRO A 54 2.90 6.94 -3.50
N ASP A 55 3.66 8.03 -3.43
CA ASP A 55 4.27 8.68 -4.61
C ASP A 55 5.29 7.76 -5.27
N SER A 56 6.18 7.15 -4.47
CA SER A 56 7.19 6.20 -4.97
C SER A 56 6.57 4.97 -5.63
N LEU A 57 5.45 4.46 -5.10
CA LEU A 57 4.71 3.33 -5.66
C LEU A 57 3.99 3.71 -6.96
N THR A 58 3.38 4.89 -6.99
CA THR A 58 2.73 5.44 -8.20
C THR A 58 3.75 5.62 -9.33
N MET A 59 4.93 6.18 -9.01
CA MET A 59 6.05 6.32 -9.96
C MET A 59 6.57 4.96 -10.44
N ALA A 60 6.50 3.92 -9.60
CA ALA A 60 6.86 2.55 -9.97
C ALA A 60 5.76 1.80 -10.74
N GLY A 61 4.61 2.43 -11.03
CA GLY A 61 3.53 1.86 -11.82
C GLY A 61 2.47 1.10 -11.02
N TYR A 62 2.48 1.18 -9.68
CA TYR A 62 1.44 0.60 -8.84
C TYR A 62 0.24 1.55 -8.69
N ASN A 63 -0.95 0.99 -8.51
CA ASN A 63 -2.16 1.76 -8.27
C ASN A 63 -2.48 1.80 -6.77
N ILE A 64 -2.60 3.01 -6.23
CA ILE A 64 -3.09 3.23 -4.87
C ILE A 64 -4.62 3.31 -4.91
N GLU A 65 -5.27 2.33 -4.30
CA GLU A 65 -6.74 2.19 -4.27
C GLU A 65 -7.35 3.04 -3.16
N GLN A 66 -6.70 3.06 -1.98
CA GLN A 66 -7.22 3.75 -0.81
C GLN A 66 -6.10 4.16 0.13
N ILE A 67 -6.27 5.34 0.74
CA ILE A 67 -5.50 5.78 1.91
C ILE A 67 -6.49 6.07 3.02
N THR A 68 -6.26 5.56 4.22
CA THR A 68 -7.12 5.77 5.38
C THR A 68 -6.29 6.18 6.58
N ASP A 69 -6.65 7.32 7.16
CA ASP A 69 -6.11 7.78 8.43
C ASP A 69 -6.79 7.00 9.57
N CYS A 70 -6.00 6.23 10.32
CA CYS A 70 -6.44 5.44 11.47
C CYS A 70 -6.04 6.09 12.80
N SER A 71 -5.83 7.41 12.83
CA SER A 71 -5.38 8.25 13.97
C SER A 71 -3.94 7.99 14.43
N ASP A 72 -3.54 6.73 14.64
CA ASP A 72 -2.20 6.36 15.10
C ASP A 72 -1.25 5.98 13.94
N PHE A 73 -1.83 5.63 12.79
CA PHE A 73 -1.11 5.19 11.60
C PHE A 73 -1.99 5.40 10.37
N PHE A 74 -1.41 5.22 9.18
CA PHE A 74 -2.11 5.23 7.91
C PHE A 74 -2.19 3.82 7.34
N SER A 75 -3.38 3.44 6.88
CA SER A 75 -3.58 2.25 6.05
C SER A 75 -3.56 2.64 4.58
N LEU A 76 -2.69 1.99 3.81
CA LEU A 76 -2.50 2.18 2.38
C LEU A 76 -2.88 0.90 1.65
N GLN A 77 -3.89 0.95 0.78
CA GLN A 77 -4.30 -0.18 -0.04
C GLN A 77 -3.76 -0.02 -1.47
N ILE A 78 -3.04 -1.04 -1.95
CA ILE A 78 -2.35 -1.04 -3.25
C ILE A 78 -2.75 -2.25 -4.06
N ARG A 79 -3.16 -2.02 -5.31
CA ARG A 79 -3.51 -3.09 -6.26
C ARG A 79 -2.28 -3.54 -7.04
N CYS A 80 -2.01 -4.85 -7.04
CA CYS A 80 -1.04 -5.44 -7.95
C CYS A 80 -1.53 -5.27 -9.41
N PRO A 81 -0.74 -4.68 -10.32
CA PRO A 81 -1.12 -4.51 -11.71
C PRO A 81 -1.47 -5.85 -12.37
N VAL A 82 -2.56 -5.88 -13.13
CA VAL A 82 -3.01 -7.10 -13.83
C VAL A 82 -2.21 -7.35 -15.11
N THR A 83 -1.50 -6.33 -15.59
CA THR A 83 -0.72 -6.35 -16.82
C THR A 83 0.76 -6.53 -16.48
N VAL A 84 1.28 -7.74 -16.72
CA VAL A 84 2.70 -7.94 -16.97
C VAL A 84 2.99 -7.27 -18.32
N GLN A 85 3.76 -6.18 -18.33
CA GLN A 85 4.43 -5.75 -19.55
C GLN A 85 5.61 -6.65 -19.84
#